data_AF-A0A966DMI3-F1
#
_entry.id   AF-A0A966DMI3-F1
#
_cell.length_a   1.000
_cell.length_b   1.000
_cell.length_c   1.000
_cell.angle_alpha   90.00
_cell.angle_beta   90.00
_cell.angle_gamma   90.00
#
_symmetry.space_group_name_H-M   'P 1'
#
loop_
_entity.id
_entity.type
_entity.pdbx_description
1 polymer ?
#
loop_
_entity_poly.entity_id
_entity_poly.type
_entity_poly.pdbx_seq_one_letter_code
_entity_poly.pdbx_strand_id
1 'polypeptide(L)'
;MTPLADMGFLSSFLLIFVSAAFTDNILMARFLGMCSCLGVSKKVDTSLGLGLAVMFVTATTAALNYLVYTYLLVPLHLEYLRLIVFIVVIAAFTQLVEMIIERVSEKLYNSLGIFLPLITVNCAILGISLFMLNKPYSFLQAFAFGLGGGFGWFLAIALIGGIREKINEAALPKGLAGPGITLVVIGIMALAFVGFSGMIKI
;
A
#
# COMPACT_ATOMS: atom_id res chain seq x y z
N MET A 1 9.18 25.59 -8.35
CA MET A 1 8.03 26.50 -8.16
C MET A 1 6.85 25.65 -7.80
N THR A 2 6.44 25.71 -6.53
CA THR A 2 5.39 24.91 -5.90
C THR A 2 4.00 25.29 -6.42
N PRO A 3 3.28 24.41 -7.15
CA PRO A 3 1.88 24.65 -7.51
C PRO A 3 0.90 24.31 -6.37
N LEU A 4 1.40 23.75 -5.26
CA LEU A 4 0.59 23.21 -4.17
C LEU A 4 0.18 24.22 -3.08
N ALA A 5 0.76 25.44 -3.09
CA ALA A 5 0.48 26.46 -2.07
C ALA A 5 -0.78 27.29 -2.37
N ASP A 6 -1.18 27.40 -3.65
CA ASP A 6 -2.28 28.29 -4.09
C ASP A 6 -3.56 27.53 -4.50
N MET A 7 -3.59 26.20 -4.35
CA MET A 7 -4.79 25.40 -4.55
C MET A 7 -5.52 25.21 -3.23
N GLY A 8 -6.85 25.36 -3.24
CA GLY A 8 -7.69 25.12 -2.08
C GLY A 8 -7.36 23.78 -1.40
N PHE A 9 -7.46 23.75 -0.08
CA PHE A 9 -7.13 22.59 0.76
C PHE A 9 -7.72 21.26 0.25
N LEU A 10 -8.98 21.28 -0.22
CA LEU A 10 -9.66 20.12 -0.82
C LEU A 10 -9.06 19.68 -2.16
N SER A 11 -8.68 20.62 -3.03
CA SER A 11 -8.03 20.30 -4.31
C SER A 11 -6.65 19.70 -4.11
N SER A 12 -5.86 20.21 -3.17
CA SER A 12 -4.53 19.65 -2.87
C SER A 12 -4.64 18.24 -2.26
N PHE A 13 -5.62 18.01 -1.39
CA PHE A 13 -5.90 16.68 -0.84
C PHE A 13 -6.29 15.68 -1.94
N LEU A 14 -7.26 16.04 -2.79
CA LEU A 14 -7.73 15.18 -3.88
C LEU A 14 -6.65 14.93 -4.93
N LEU A 15 -5.85 15.94 -5.28
CA LEU A 15 -4.74 15.78 -6.23
C LEU A 15 -3.67 14.83 -5.69
N ILE A 16 -3.28 14.96 -4.43
CA ILE A 16 -2.30 14.06 -3.80
C ILE A 16 -2.87 12.64 -3.74
N PHE A 17 -4.14 12.49 -3.35
CA PHE A 17 -4.81 11.20 -3.29
C PHE A 17 -4.84 10.51 -4.66
N VAL A 18 -5.34 11.20 -5.69
CA VAL A 18 -5.46 10.65 -7.06
C VAL A 18 -4.08 10.36 -7.65
N SER A 19 -3.10 11.25 -7.42
CA SER A 19 -1.74 11.05 -7.91
C SER A 19 -1.06 9.87 -7.24
N ALA A 20 -1.21 9.70 -5.93
CA ALA A 20 -0.64 8.56 -5.20
C ALA A 20 -1.33 7.23 -5.57
N ALA A 21 -2.63 7.27 -5.86
CA ALA A 21 -3.39 6.08 -6.24
C ALA A 21 -3.07 5.58 -7.66
N PHE A 22 -2.92 6.50 -8.63
CA PHE A 22 -2.81 6.14 -10.04
C PHE A 22 -1.43 6.45 -10.64
N THR A 23 -0.90 7.66 -10.45
CA THR A 23 0.34 8.11 -11.09
C THR A 23 1.60 7.50 -10.44
N ASP A 24 1.64 7.45 -9.11
CA ASP A 24 2.74 6.91 -8.30
C ASP A 24 2.31 5.61 -7.59
N ASN A 25 1.53 4.75 -8.29
CA ASN A 25 1.00 3.53 -7.69
C ASN A 25 2.12 2.65 -7.12
N ILE A 26 2.08 2.40 -5.81
CA ILE A 26 3.15 1.71 -5.08
C ILE A 26 3.33 0.26 -5.50
N LEU A 27 2.26 -0.44 -5.90
CA LEU A 27 2.34 -1.84 -6.33
C LEU A 27 2.83 -1.96 -7.77
N MET A 28 2.26 -1.18 -8.69
CA MET A 28 2.48 -1.35 -10.13
C MET A 28 3.62 -0.52 -10.70
N ALA A 29 3.88 0.68 -10.16
CA ALA A 29 4.93 1.57 -10.64
C ALA A 29 6.22 1.46 -9.82
N ARG A 30 6.12 1.14 -8.52
CA ARG A 30 7.27 1.03 -7.62
C ARG A 30 7.61 -0.42 -7.22
N PHE A 31 6.76 -1.39 -7.55
CA PHE A 31 6.93 -2.82 -7.23
C PHE A 31 7.08 -3.15 -5.73
N LEU A 32 6.42 -2.39 -4.83
CA LEU A 32 6.39 -2.71 -3.40
C LEU A 32 5.08 -3.42 -3.03
N GLY A 33 5.17 -4.35 -2.06
CA GLY A 33 4.05 -5.13 -1.55
C GLY A 33 3.77 -6.41 -2.34
N MET A 34 4.76 -6.94 -3.08
CA MET A 34 4.56 -8.12 -3.93
C MET A 34 4.35 -9.42 -3.15
N CYS A 35 4.94 -9.58 -1.96
CA CYS A 35 4.88 -10.83 -1.20
C CYS A 35 3.44 -11.26 -0.87
N SER A 36 2.65 -10.34 -0.33
CA SER A 36 1.26 -10.57 0.02
C SER A 36 0.36 -10.63 -1.23
N CYS A 37 0.69 -9.87 -2.27
CA CYS A 37 0.02 -9.94 -3.56
C CYS A 37 0.17 -11.32 -4.24
N LEU A 38 1.36 -11.91 -4.24
CA LEU A 38 1.59 -13.24 -4.83
C LEU A 38 0.88 -14.35 -4.03
N GLY A 39 0.79 -14.19 -2.72
CA GLY A 39 0.16 -15.17 -1.81
C GLY A 39 -1.38 -15.19 -1.86
N VAL A 40 -2.02 -14.02 -1.87
CA VAL A 40 -3.46 -13.88 -1.53
C VAL A 40 -4.35 -13.51 -2.73
N SER A 41 -3.78 -13.34 -3.92
CA SER A 41 -4.52 -12.93 -5.14
C SER A 41 -5.30 -14.05 -5.85
N LYS A 42 -5.60 -15.17 -5.21
CA LYS A 42 -6.32 -16.30 -5.86
C LYS A 42 -7.83 -16.09 -5.97
N LYS A 43 -8.43 -15.40 -5.01
CA LYS A 43 -9.86 -15.13 -4.95
C LYS A 43 -10.08 -13.63 -4.78
N VAL A 44 -11.11 -13.08 -5.43
CA VAL A 44 -11.45 -11.67 -5.28
C VAL A 44 -11.82 -11.34 -3.84
N ASP A 45 -12.62 -12.18 -3.17
CA ASP A 45 -13.06 -11.94 -1.79
C ASP A 45 -11.89 -11.78 -0.80
N THR A 46 -10.87 -12.64 -0.90
CA THR A 46 -9.68 -12.56 -0.03
C THR A 46 -8.79 -11.37 -0.38
N SER A 47 -8.68 -11.06 -1.67
CA SER A 47 -7.90 -9.92 -2.17
C SER A 47 -8.48 -8.59 -1.71
N LEU A 48 -9.81 -8.46 -1.74
CA LEU A 48 -10.52 -7.27 -1.27
C LEU A 48 -10.35 -7.06 0.23
N GLY A 49 -10.53 -8.13 1.03
CA GLY A 49 -10.37 -8.05 2.49
C GLY A 49 -8.94 -7.65 2.90
N LEU A 50 -7.93 -8.25 2.27
CA LEU A 50 -6.53 -7.88 2.52
C LEU A 50 -6.21 -6.45 2.06
N GLY A 51 -6.69 -6.06 0.87
CA GLY A 51 -6.49 -4.72 0.33
C GLY A 51 -7.07 -3.62 1.21
N LEU A 52 -8.27 -3.82 1.77
CA LEU A 52 -8.87 -2.89 2.72
C LEU A 52 -8.07 -2.79 4.01
N ALA A 53 -7.61 -3.93 4.56
CA ALA A 53 -6.78 -3.94 5.76
C ALA A 53 -5.45 -3.18 5.54
N VAL A 54 -4.77 -3.41 4.41
CA VAL A 54 -3.53 -2.71 4.07
C VAL A 54 -3.78 -1.21 3.84
N MET A 55 -4.87 -0.83 3.17
CA MET A 55 -5.23 0.58 2.99
C MET A 55 -5.42 1.30 4.33
N PHE A 56 -6.16 0.68 5.25
CA PHE A 56 -6.41 1.24 6.58
C PHE A 56 -5.12 1.39 7.41
N VAL A 57 -4.31 0.33 7.43
CA VAL A 57 -3.00 0.36 8.11
C VAL A 57 -2.14 1.46 7.52
N THR A 58 -1.99 1.50 6.20
CA THR A 58 -1.13 2.46 5.50
C THR A 58 -1.51 3.92 5.80
N ALA A 59 -2.81 4.25 5.71
CA ALA A 59 -3.29 5.60 5.97
C ALA A 59 -2.98 6.04 7.41
N THR A 60 -3.22 5.14 8.37
CA THR A 60 -3.01 5.43 9.79
C THR A 60 -1.52 5.49 10.15
N THR A 61 -0.71 4.55 9.66
CA THR A 61 0.73 4.52 9.91
C THR A 61 1.44 5.70 9.26
N ALA A 62 1.00 6.18 8.10
CA ALA A 62 1.56 7.38 7.49
C ALA A 62 1.35 8.62 8.38
N ALA A 63 0.14 8.80 8.93
CA ALA A 63 -0.15 9.89 9.86
C ALA A 63 0.63 9.76 11.18
N LEU A 64 0.72 8.56 11.75
CA LEU A 64 1.48 8.31 12.97
C LEU A 64 2.98 8.56 12.76
N ASN A 65 3.56 8.04 11.68
CA ASN A 65 4.96 8.22 11.35
C ASN A 65 5.29 9.69 11.06
N TYR A 66 4.36 10.46 10.49
CA TYR A 66 4.52 11.91 10.35
C TYR A 66 4.66 12.59 11.72
N LEU A 67 3.76 12.29 12.65
CA LEU A 67 3.80 12.85 14.00
C LEU A 67 5.09 12.47 14.72
N VAL A 68 5.48 11.20 14.66
CA VAL A 68 6.72 10.71 15.29
C VAL A 68 7.95 11.38 14.65
N TYR A 69 7.97 11.55 13.33
CA TYR A 69 9.08 12.23 12.66
C TYR A 69 9.20 13.70 13.08
N THR A 70 8.10 14.46 12.99
CA THR A 70 8.09 15.90 13.27
C THR A 70 8.28 16.24 14.75
N TYR A 71 7.64 15.49 15.66
CA TYR A 71 7.66 15.81 17.10
C TYR A 71 8.75 15.09 17.90
N LEU A 72 9.35 14.02 17.37
CA LEU A 72 10.33 13.22 18.10
C LEU A 72 11.69 13.21 17.38
N LEU A 73 11.75 12.87 16.10
CA LEU A 73 13.05 12.68 15.43
C LEU A 73 13.75 14.00 15.10
N VAL A 74 13.01 14.99 14.58
CA VAL A 74 13.53 16.32 14.25
C VAL A 74 14.08 17.05 15.49
N PRO A 75 13.32 17.19 16.61
CA PRO A 75 13.83 17.93 17.77
C PRO A 75 14.97 17.22 18.51
N LEU A 76 15.06 15.89 18.44
CA LEU A 76 16.15 15.14 19.05
C LEU A 76 17.35 14.94 18.11
N HIS A 77 17.29 15.45 16.86
CA HIS A 77 18.30 15.24 15.81
C HIS A 77 18.62 13.75 15.53
N LEU A 78 17.61 12.87 15.67
CA LEU A 78 17.71 11.42 15.49
C LEU A 78 17.21 10.94 14.13
N GLU A 79 17.28 11.79 13.10
CA GLU A 79 16.74 11.50 11.77
C GLU A 79 17.35 10.24 11.13
N TYR A 80 18.59 9.89 11.50
CA TYR A 80 19.26 8.67 11.03
C TYR A 80 18.55 7.37 11.50
N LEU A 81 17.77 7.42 12.59
CA LEU A 81 17.01 6.27 13.12
C LEU A 81 15.62 6.11 12.48
N ARG A 82 15.23 6.97 11.53
CA ARG A 82 13.87 6.99 10.95
C ARG A 82 13.35 5.64 10.48
N LEU A 83 14.21 4.84 9.83
CA LEU A 83 13.81 3.54 9.30
C LEU A 83 13.44 2.56 10.42
N ILE A 84 14.24 2.52 11.48
CA ILE A 84 14.01 1.65 12.63
C ILE A 84 12.74 2.09 13.37
N VAL A 85 12.59 3.39 13.62
CA VAL A 85 11.41 3.93 14.31
C VAL A 85 10.13 3.66 13.54
N PHE A 86 10.13 3.86 12.22
CA PHE A 86 8.95 3.60 11.39
C PHE A 86 8.56 2.13 11.39
N ILE A 87 9.51 1.20 11.35
CA ILE A 87 9.23 -0.24 11.44
C ILE A 87 8.57 -0.57 12.80
N VAL A 88 9.08 -0.01 13.90
CA VAL A 88 8.53 -0.25 15.24
C VAL A 88 7.09 0.29 15.36
N VAL A 89 6.83 1.50 14.86
CA VAL A 89 5.48 2.10 14.85
C VAL A 89 4.51 1.27 14.01
N ILE A 90 4.93 0.84 12.81
CA ILE A 90 4.12 -0.03 11.95
C ILE A 90 3.85 -1.35 12.64
N ALA A 91 4.86 -2.01 13.22
CA ALA A 91 4.72 -3.29 13.91
C ALA A 91 3.75 -3.19 15.10
N ALA A 92 3.89 -2.17 15.94
CA ALA A 92 3.00 -1.95 17.08
C ALA A 92 1.55 -1.71 16.64
N PHE A 93 1.34 -0.89 15.59
CA PHE A 93 0.00 -0.61 15.09
C PHE A 93 -0.63 -1.81 14.40
N THR A 94 0.12 -2.52 13.56
CA THR A 94 -0.37 -3.71 12.86
C THR A 94 -0.68 -4.86 13.80
N GLN A 95 0.08 -5.02 14.89
CA GLN A 95 -0.25 -5.98 15.95
C GLN A 95 -1.61 -5.68 16.59
N LEU A 96 -1.91 -4.40 16.82
CA LEU A 96 -3.21 -3.98 17.33
C LEU A 96 -4.33 -4.29 16.34
N VAL A 97 -4.10 -4.04 15.04
CA VAL A 97 -5.06 -4.37 13.98
C VAL A 97 -5.29 -5.87 13.85
N GLU A 98 -4.25 -6.69 14.01
CA GLU A 98 -4.37 -8.16 14.02
C GLU A 98 -5.34 -8.65 15.09
N MET A 99 -5.20 -8.16 16.33
CA MET A 99 -6.11 -8.49 17.43
C MET A 99 -7.56 -8.04 17.15
N ILE A 100 -7.75 -6.89 16.46
CA ILE A 100 -9.08 -6.41 16.07
C ILE A 100 -9.69 -7.32 14.99
N ILE A 101 -8.92 -7.72 13.98
CA ILE A 101 -9.41 -8.56 12.87
C ILE A 101 -9.85 -9.93 13.39
N GLU A 102 -9.07 -10.53 14.29
CA GLU A 102 -9.42 -11.81 14.94
C GLU A 102 -10.78 -11.72 15.63
N ARG A 103 -11.08 -10.59 16.29
CA ARG A 103 -12.34 -10.40 17.02
C ARG A 103 -13.54 -10.08 16.12
N VAL A 104 -13.32 -9.34 15.03
CA VAL A 104 -14.40 -8.80 14.18
C VAL A 104 -14.75 -9.76 13.02
N SER A 105 -13.78 -10.45 12.43
CA SER A 105 -14.00 -11.25 11.23
C SER A 105 -13.16 -12.54 11.23
N GLU A 106 -13.74 -13.59 11.81
CA GLU A 106 -13.16 -14.94 11.82
C GLU A 106 -12.96 -15.50 10.39
N LYS A 107 -13.86 -15.15 9.45
CA LYS A 107 -13.72 -15.53 8.04
C LYS A 107 -12.44 -14.98 7.40
N LEU A 108 -12.12 -13.71 7.66
CA LEU A 108 -10.93 -13.08 7.07
C LEU A 108 -9.66 -13.59 7.74
N TYR A 109 -9.70 -13.75 9.07
CA TYR A 109 -8.60 -14.34 9.84
C TYR A 109 -8.25 -15.76 9.35
N ASN A 110 -9.27 -16.62 9.17
CA ASN A 110 -9.07 -17.99 8.68
C ASN A 110 -8.62 -18.05 7.21
N SER A 111 -9.03 -17.07 6.39
CA SER A 111 -8.67 -17.03 4.96
C SER A 111 -7.26 -16.49 4.71
N LEU A 112 -6.80 -15.53 5.53
CA LEU A 112 -5.47 -14.95 5.40
C LEU A 112 -4.44 -15.71 6.25
N GLY A 113 -4.82 -16.30 7.39
CA GLY A 113 -3.96 -17.13 8.24
C GLY A 113 -2.57 -16.51 8.49
N ILE A 114 -1.53 -17.18 8.00
CA ILE A 114 -0.11 -16.80 8.13
C ILE A 114 0.22 -15.46 7.43
N PHE A 115 -0.65 -14.94 6.56
CA PHE A 115 -0.43 -13.68 5.86
C PHE A 115 -0.80 -12.43 6.67
N LEU A 116 -1.49 -12.55 7.83
CA LEU A 116 -1.77 -11.40 8.72
C LEU A 116 -0.48 -10.76 9.25
N PRO A 117 0.47 -11.52 9.82
CA PRO A 117 1.77 -10.99 10.22
C PRO A 117 2.57 -10.37 9.06
N LEU A 118 2.33 -10.79 7.82
CA LEU A 118 2.98 -10.23 6.63
C LEU A 118 2.56 -8.78 6.32
N ILE A 119 1.50 -8.27 6.95
CA ILE A 119 1.12 -6.85 6.88
C ILE A 119 2.20 -5.98 7.57
N THR A 120 2.77 -6.46 8.69
CA THR A 120 3.77 -5.72 9.49
C THR A 120 5.03 -5.40 8.68
N VAL A 121 5.45 -6.35 7.85
CA VAL A 121 6.64 -6.28 6.98
C VAL A 121 6.30 -5.96 5.54
N ASN A 122 5.09 -5.47 5.28
CA ASN A 122 4.68 -5.11 3.93
C ASN A 122 5.47 -3.87 3.47
N CYS A 123 6.31 -4.07 2.46
CA CYS A 123 7.17 -3.01 1.95
C CYS A 123 6.40 -1.83 1.35
N ALA A 124 5.15 -2.00 0.92
CA ALA A 124 4.33 -0.86 0.48
C ALA A 124 4.07 0.13 1.64
N ILE A 125 3.78 -0.39 2.84
CA ILE A 125 3.46 0.41 4.04
C ILE A 125 4.68 1.20 4.50
N LEU A 126 5.83 0.52 4.57
CA LEU A 126 7.11 1.14 4.91
C LEU A 126 7.53 2.17 3.85
N GLY A 127 7.41 1.82 2.57
CA GLY A 127 7.79 2.67 1.45
C GLY A 127 7.00 3.98 1.43
N ILE A 128 5.68 3.93 1.66
CA ILE A 128 4.83 5.12 1.75
C ILE A 128 5.25 6.03 2.91
N SER A 129 5.53 5.43 4.08
CA SER A 129 6.00 6.18 5.25
C SER A 129 7.34 6.88 4.99
N LEU A 130 8.25 6.25 4.21
CA LEU A 130 9.53 6.84 3.82
C LEU A 130 9.37 7.90 2.72
N PHE A 131 8.58 7.63 1.68
CA PHE A 131 8.39 8.56 0.56
C PHE A 131 7.65 9.83 0.94
N MET A 132 6.82 9.77 1.98
CA MET A 132 6.19 10.95 2.58
C MET A 132 7.22 12.00 3.02
N LEU A 133 8.43 11.59 3.46
CA LEU A 133 9.48 12.52 3.90
C LEU A 133 10.20 13.22 2.75
N ASN A 134 10.14 12.66 1.54
CA ASN A 134 10.83 13.22 0.38
C ASN A 134 10.07 14.40 -0.25
N LYS A 135 8.83 14.65 0.18
CA LYS A 135 8.04 15.80 -0.25
C LYS A 135 7.62 16.64 0.98
N PRO A 136 7.50 17.97 0.86
CA PRO A 136 7.15 18.84 1.98
C PRO A 136 5.64 18.76 2.31
N TYR A 137 5.19 17.59 2.74
CA TYR A 137 3.79 17.36 3.09
C TYR A 137 3.46 17.90 4.49
N SER A 138 2.26 18.46 4.64
CA SER A 138 1.65 18.70 5.95
C SER A 138 1.03 17.41 6.51
N PHE A 139 0.67 17.39 7.80
CA PHE A 139 0.03 16.23 8.45
C PHE A 139 -1.14 15.64 7.64
N LEU A 140 -2.01 16.50 7.12
CA LEU A 140 -3.17 16.04 6.38
C LEU A 140 -2.83 15.58 4.96
N GLN A 141 -1.83 16.20 4.33
CA GLN A 141 -1.32 15.76 3.03
C GLN A 141 -0.59 14.40 3.16
N ALA A 142 0.10 14.17 4.27
CA ALA A 142 0.70 12.88 4.62
C ALA A 142 -0.36 11.78 4.77
N PHE A 143 -1.46 12.07 5.48
CA PHE A 143 -2.60 11.16 5.55
C PHE A 143 -3.24 10.90 4.18
N ALA A 144 -3.43 11.95 3.37
CA ALA A 144 -3.96 11.83 2.01
C ALA A 144 -3.07 10.95 1.11
N PHE A 145 -1.75 11.12 1.23
CA PHE A 145 -0.76 10.34 0.51
C PHE A 145 -0.77 8.87 0.95
N GLY A 146 -0.88 8.61 2.26
CA GLY A 146 -1.02 7.26 2.79
C GLY A 146 -2.31 6.58 2.33
N LEU A 147 -3.44 7.29 2.38
CA LEU A 147 -4.74 6.78 1.95
C LEU A 147 -4.76 6.55 0.43
N GLY A 148 -4.20 7.46 -0.36
CA GLY A 148 -4.06 7.33 -1.81
C GLY A 148 -3.15 6.17 -2.21
N GLY A 149 -1.99 6.04 -1.57
CA GLY A 149 -1.07 4.92 -1.80
C GLY A 149 -1.66 3.56 -1.41
N GLY A 150 -2.35 3.50 -0.26
CA GLY A 150 -3.09 2.32 0.18
C GLY A 150 -4.24 1.97 -0.77
N PHE A 151 -4.97 2.96 -1.27
CA PHE A 151 -6.05 2.78 -2.25
C PHE A 151 -5.50 2.27 -3.60
N GLY A 152 -4.39 2.81 -4.07
CA GLY A 152 -3.70 2.32 -5.27
C GLY A 152 -3.29 0.85 -5.14
N TRP A 153 -2.79 0.45 -3.96
CA TRP A 153 -2.45 -0.94 -3.67
C TRP A 153 -3.69 -1.85 -3.62
N PHE A 154 -4.75 -1.42 -2.93
CA PHE A 154 -6.05 -2.12 -2.87
C PHE A 154 -6.64 -2.35 -4.28
N LEU A 155 -6.66 -1.30 -5.11
CA LEU A 155 -7.18 -1.40 -6.47
C LEU A 155 -6.37 -2.42 -7.29
N ALA A 156 -5.05 -2.36 -7.18
CA ALA A 156 -4.16 -3.24 -7.92
C ALA A 156 -4.33 -4.71 -7.50
N ILE A 157 -4.42 -5.03 -6.20
CA ILE A 157 -4.63 -6.41 -5.75
C ILE A 157 -6.03 -6.94 -6.10
N ALA A 158 -7.06 -6.08 -6.07
CA ALA A 158 -8.41 -6.44 -6.49
C ALA A 158 -8.47 -6.79 -7.98
N LEU A 159 -7.80 -6.02 -8.83
CA LEU A 159 -7.69 -6.28 -10.27
C LEU A 159 -6.94 -7.58 -10.56
N ILE A 160 -5.81 -7.83 -9.90
CA ILE A 160 -5.06 -9.09 -10.05
C ILE A 160 -5.94 -10.27 -9.61
N GLY A 161 -6.62 -10.15 -8.47
CA GLY A 161 -7.54 -11.17 -7.97
C GLY A 161 -8.64 -11.50 -8.98
N GLY A 162 -9.25 -10.48 -9.60
CA GLY A 162 -10.28 -10.66 -10.61
C GLY A 162 -9.79 -11.30 -11.90
N ILE A 163 -8.56 -10.98 -12.33
CA ILE A 163 -7.94 -11.64 -13.50
C ILE A 163 -7.63 -13.10 -13.16
N ARG A 164 -7.04 -13.35 -11.99
CA ARG A 164 -6.64 -14.70 -11.57
C ARG A 164 -7.83 -15.64 -11.36
N GLU A 165 -8.94 -15.14 -10.85
CA GLU A 165 -10.16 -15.94 -10.69
C GLU A 165 -10.77 -16.38 -12.03
N LYS A 166 -10.54 -15.61 -13.10
CA LYS A 166 -10.97 -15.96 -14.47
C LYS A 166 -9.98 -16.85 -15.22
N ILE A 167 -8.72 -16.92 -14.80
CA ILE A 167 -7.70 -17.75 -15.45
C ILE A 167 -7.97 -19.22 -15.12
N ASN A 168 -8.11 -20.05 -16.14
CA ASN A 168 -8.19 -21.49 -15.95
C ASN A 168 -6.78 -22.06 -15.68
N GLU A 169 -6.39 -22.16 -14.40
CA GLU A 169 -5.07 -22.67 -14.00
C GLU A 169 -4.82 -24.11 -14.48
N ALA A 170 -5.87 -24.91 -14.76
CA ALA A 170 -5.72 -26.28 -15.25
C ALA A 170 -5.26 -26.37 -16.71
N ALA A 171 -5.43 -25.29 -17.49
CA ALA A 171 -4.96 -25.21 -18.88
C ALA A 171 -3.50 -24.73 -18.98
N LEU A 172 -2.88 -24.32 -17.87
CA LEU A 172 -1.52 -23.80 -17.86
C LEU A 172 -0.48 -24.93 -17.79
N PRO A 173 0.72 -24.74 -18.40
CA PRO A 173 1.86 -25.62 -18.17
C PRO A 173 2.16 -25.72 -16.67
N LYS A 174 2.44 -26.94 -16.16
CA LYS A 174 2.63 -27.19 -14.73
C LYS A 174 3.68 -26.30 -14.05
N GLY A 175 4.70 -25.85 -14.79
CA GLY A 175 5.74 -24.94 -14.27
C GLY A 175 5.33 -23.47 -14.13
N LEU A 176 4.21 -23.06 -14.75
CA LEU A 176 3.71 -21.67 -14.73
C LEU A 176 2.52 -21.49 -13.77
N ALA A 177 1.95 -22.56 -13.24
CA ALA A 177 0.81 -22.50 -12.33
C ALA A 177 1.15 -21.76 -11.02
N GLY A 178 0.17 -21.03 -10.46
CA GLY A 178 0.32 -20.33 -9.18
C GLY A 178 1.14 -19.03 -9.26
N PRO A 179 2.29 -18.90 -8.57
CA PRO A 179 3.05 -17.64 -8.53
C PRO A 179 3.60 -17.22 -9.90
N GLY A 180 3.96 -18.17 -10.77
CA GLY A 180 4.53 -17.89 -12.08
C GLY A 180 3.59 -17.08 -12.97
N ILE A 181 2.36 -17.55 -13.16
CA ILE A 181 1.34 -16.82 -13.93
C ILE A 181 0.98 -15.49 -13.27
N THR A 182 1.01 -15.42 -11.93
CA THR A 182 0.73 -14.17 -11.20
C THR A 182 1.76 -13.10 -11.53
N LEU A 183 3.05 -13.44 -11.62
CA LEU A 183 4.10 -12.51 -12.02
C LEU A 183 3.92 -12.03 -13.47
N VAL A 184 3.51 -12.91 -14.38
CA VAL A 184 3.22 -12.54 -15.77
C VAL A 184 2.05 -11.55 -15.83
N VAL A 185 0.96 -11.82 -15.10
CA VAL A 185 -0.20 -10.93 -15.01
C VAL A 185 0.22 -9.57 -14.42
N ILE A 186 0.99 -9.56 -13.34
CA ILE A 186 1.52 -8.33 -12.74
C ILE A 186 2.36 -7.55 -13.76
N GLY A 187 3.23 -8.21 -14.52
CA GLY A 187 4.06 -7.56 -15.55
C GLY A 187 3.22 -6.91 -16.65
N ILE A 188 2.21 -7.60 -17.17
CA ILE A 188 1.29 -7.05 -18.19
C ILE A 188 0.49 -5.86 -17.62
N MET A 189 0.00 -5.98 -16.39
CA MET A 189 -0.70 -4.90 -15.72
C MET A 189 0.21 -3.70 -15.44
N ALA A 190 1.46 -3.93 -15.04
CA ALA A 190 2.44 -2.88 -14.81
C ALA A 190 2.68 -2.08 -16.10
N LEU A 191 2.80 -2.73 -17.26
CA LEU A 191 2.89 -2.05 -18.56
C LEU A 191 1.68 -1.17 -18.85
N ALA A 192 0.46 -1.62 -18.52
CA ALA A 192 -0.74 -0.79 -18.65
C ALA A 192 -0.72 0.40 -17.69
N PHE A 193 -0.23 0.21 -16.45
CA PHE A 193 -0.15 1.27 -15.44
C PHE A 193 0.94 2.30 -15.71
N VAL A 194 2.02 1.94 -16.42
CA VAL A 194 3.03 2.89 -16.90
C VAL A 194 2.41 3.97 -17.80
N GLY A 195 1.30 3.69 -18.50
CA GLY A 195 0.57 4.68 -19.28
C GLY A 195 -0.03 5.83 -18.46
N PHE A 196 -0.27 5.63 -17.16
CA PHE A 196 -0.72 6.69 -16.25
C PHE A 196 0.45 7.51 -15.67
N SER A 197 1.69 7.01 -15.80
CA SER A 197 2.88 7.72 -15.32
C SER A 197 3.06 9.03 -16.08
N GLY A 198 3.14 10.14 -15.34
CA GLY A 198 3.31 11.48 -15.90
C GLY A 198 2.00 12.24 -16.18
N MET A 199 0.82 11.67 -15.93
CA MET A 199 -0.46 12.39 -16.04
C MET A 199 -0.62 13.51 -15.01
N ILE A 200 -0.10 13.33 -13.80
CA ILE A 200 -0.17 14.32 -12.72
C ILE A 200 1.23 14.44 -12.11
N LYS A 201 1.90 15.58 -12.32
CA LYS A 201 3.19 15.86 -11.69
C LYS A 201 2.95 16.65 -10.41
N ILE A 202 3.29 16.04 -9.27
CA ILE A 202 3.35 16.66 -7.94
C ILE A 202 4.78 17.00 -7.57
#